data_AF-A0A955RP56-F1
#
_entry.id   AF-A0A955RP56-F1
#
_cell.length_a   1.000
_cell.length_b   1.000
_cell.length_c   1.000
_cell.angle_alpha   90.00
_cell.angle_beta   90.00
_cell.angle_gamma   90.00
#
_symmetry.space_group_name_H-M   'P 1'
#
loop_
_entity.id
_entity.type
_entity.pdbx_description
1 polymer ?
#
loop_
_entity_poly.entity_id
_entity_poly.type
_entity_poly.pdbx_seq_one_letter_code
_entity_poly.pdbx_strand_id
1 'polypeptide(L)'
;MLKNNWMDYFNRLPQAANDYLMSDNSGYQEEIAQDNLAYDNDAWRRVMGIVWELLFEKTSKEEFQAKVKNIAGDRDVQEVESELLLRLVYPLADLIPWDVEGRLQELGIQQGELQSVKRVSIMPLSYSAAARRIATNAKISVFQEALVKRLRDLIASVIGGLRKKDQVIEFLTRKQSDGGLGFSPEQAEQYTKELYALLETSTLLSEQEYSEWYRTARLSDEVMWKQDTADEDNENEDSDVPKVTSATLRTNKQYEPVLQSAIIECLQQIGDLSLDEYLSKRLENVISTRLRNVRNDIQTLDVLTRDSKIGGISLSKEEADRILHIIEASYELHHSDIENAQKKRIQDTEIAQKQKIEERKIQESEAHADWYQEKVAKPAFQNPMTTGNDTTMRQTPSNTAVRPNMSGITAPAMQLSDLIGEFKTLDIQEFRRLSSDPEQAGDKLFQKFETLRAESFDRYTAGIAAWRSSPLQKRYLQLVSESFSEGKTVAEVAEKHLAQDPNTPTAAELGAIITLNAKIQY
;
A
#
# COMPACT_ATOMS: atom_id res chain seq x y z
N MET A 1 10.90 13.62 -25.36
CA MET A 1 12.07 12.73 -25.10
C MET A 1 12.94 12.46 -26.35
N LEU A 2 14.27 12.59 -26.28
CA LEU A 2 15.20 12.17 -27.36
C LEU A 2 15.30 10.62 -27.38
N LYS A 3 15.25 10.01 -28.56
CA LYS A 3 15.25 8.54 -28.77
C LYS A 3 16.41 7.80 -28.08
N ASN A 4 17.52 8.51 -27.82
CA ASN A 4 18.73 7.96 -27.20
C ASN A 4 18.56 7.65 -25.71
N ASN A 5 17.63 8.31 -24.99
CA ASN A 5 17.43 8.07 -23.56
C ASN A 5 16.35 7.01 -23.28
N TRP A 6 15.52 6.66 -24.27
CA TRP A 6 14.40 5.73 -24.10
C TRP A 6 14.85 4.34 -23.66
N MET A 7 15.94 3.80 -24.22
CA MET A 7 16.48 2.50 -23.82
C MET A 7 17.00 2.51 -22.38
N ASP A 8 17.57 3.63 -21.92
CA ASP A 8 18.06 3.74 -20.55
C ASP A 8 16.90 3.75 -19.55
N TYR A 9 15.80 4.44 -19.86
CA TYR A 9 14.58 4.39 -19.04
C TYR A 9 13.92 3.02 -19.08
N PHE A 10 13.79 2.41 -20.27
CA PHE A 10 13.24 1.06 -20.43
C PHE A 10 14.02 0.03 -19.60
N ASN A 11 15.35 0.06 -19.67
CA ASN A 11 16.19 -0.86 -18.89
C ASN A 11 16.10 -0.65 -17.37
N ARG A 12 15.59 0.50 -16.90
CA ARG A 12 15.38 0.79 -15.47
C ARG A 12 14.00 0.36 -14.98
N LEU A 13 13.05 0.07 -15.88
CA LEU A 13 11.73 -0.38 -15.48
C LEU A 13 11.79 -1.79 -14.88
N PRO A 14 10.86 -2.12 -13.96
CA PRO A 14 10.68 -3.49 -13.51
C PRO A 14 10.39 -4.44 -14.67
N GLN A 15 10.92 -5.67 -14.59
CA GLN A 15 10.85 -6.65 -15.69
C GLN A 15 9.41 -6.87 -16.21
N ALA A 16 8.42 -6.92 -15.31
CA ALA A 16 7.02 -7.09 -15.71
C ALA A 16 6.50 -5.95 -16.60
N ALA A 17 6.95 -4.71 -16.37
CA ALA A 17 6.61 -3.58 -17.23
C ALA A 17 7.30 -3.70 -18.60
N ASN A 18 8.57 -4.11 -18.63
CA ASN A 18 9.31 -4.35 -19.86
C ASN A 18 8.68 -5.46 -20.71
N ASP A 19 8.33 -6.58 -20.09
CA ASP A 19 7.68 -7.71 -20.75
C ASP A 19 6.33 -7.29 -21.36
N TYR A 20 5.57 -6.46 -20.64
CA TYR A 20 4.32 -5.92 -21.17
C TYR A 20 4.55 -4.96 -22.35
N LEU A 21 5.44 -3.98 -22.22
CA LEU A 21 5.74 -3.02 -23.27
C LEU A 21 6.24 -3.70 -24.56
N MET A 22 6.91 -4.86 -24.43
CA MET A 22 7.37 -5.69 -25.54
C MET A 22 6.34 -6.73 -26.01
N SER A 23 5.17 -6.80 -25.37
CA SER A 23 4.14 -7.79 -25.72
C SER A 23 3.28 -7.34 -26.89
N ASP A 24 2.77 -8.31 -27.66
CA ASP A 24 1.80 -8.08 -28.75
C ASP A 24 0.57 -7.30 -28.26
N ASN A 25 0.17 -7.51 -27.01
CA ASN A 25 -0.98 -6.83 -26.43
C ASN A 25 -0.72 -5.33 -26.23
N SER A 26 0.50 -4.92 -25.85
CA SER A 26 0.83 -3.48 -25.75
C SER A 26 0.79 -2.82 -27.12
N GLY A 27 1.41 -3.46 -28.13
CA GLY A 27 1.37 -2.96 -29.51
C GLY A 27 -0.07 -2.88 -30.06
N TYR A 28 -0.90 -3.88 -29.78
CA TYR A 28 -2.30 -3.87 -30.18
C TYR A 28 -3.12 -2.75 -29.51
N GLN A 29 -2.89 -2.47 -28.23
CA GLN A 29 -3.56 -1.35 -27.56
C GLN A 29 -3.10 0.01 -28.11
N GLU A 30 -1.82 0.14 -28.47
CA GLU A 30 -1.29 1.33 -29.15
C GLU A 30 -1.96 1.56 -30.50
N GLU A 31 -2.08 0.52 -31.32
CA GLU A 31 -2.74 0.59 -32.63
C GLU A 31 -4.21 1.02 -32.49
N ILE A 32 -4.96 0.42 -31.57
CA ILE A 32 -6.37 0.82 -31.35
C ILE A 32 -6.46 2.27 -30.88
N ALA A 33 -5.58 2.71 -29.96
CA ALA A 33 -5.60 4.09 -29.48
C ALA A 33 -5.29 5.08 -30.61
N GLN A 34 -4.32 4.75 -31.48
CA GLN A 34 -3.99 5.56 -32.65
C GLN A 34 -5.16 5.65 -33.62
N ASP A 35 -5.81 4.52 -33.91
CA ASP A 35 -6.95 4.42 -34.82
C ASP A 35 -8.17 5.20 -34.30
N ASN A 36 -8.51 5.03 -33.02
CA ASN A 36 -9.66 5.70 -32.41
C ASN A 36 -9.47 7.22 -32.35
N LEU A 37 -8.26 7.68 -32.06
CA LEU A 37 -7.94 9.10 -32.02
C LEU A 37 -7.63 9.67 -33.42
N ALA A 38 -7.49 8.83 -34.44
CA ALA A 38 -7.19 9.21 -35.82
C ALA A 38 -6.01 10.21 -35.92
N TYR A 39 -4.93 9.98 -35.18
CA TYR A 39 -3.71 10.78 -35.31
C TYR A 39 -2.85 10.26 -36.47
N ASP A 40 -2.32 11.17 -37.29
CA ASP A 40 -1.27 10.82 -38.23
C ASP A 40 0.01 10.35 -37.49
N ASN A 41 0.91 9.68 -38.21
CA ASN A 41 2.10 9.09 -37.61
C ASN A 41 3.02 10.10 -36.90
N ASP A 42 3.08 11.35 -37.36
CA ASP A 42 3.94 12.36 -36.75
C ASP A 42 3.31 12.96 -35.49
N ALA A 43 1.99 13.16 -35.50
CA ALA A 43 1.23 13.53 -34.32
C ALA A 43 1.23 12.41 -33.27
N TRP A 44 1.05 11.16 -33.70
CA TRP A 44 1.07 10.00 -32.80
C TRP A 44 2.40 9.84 -32.07
N ARG A 45 3.53 10.05 -32.76
CA ARG A 45 4.85 10.06 -32.12
C ARG A 45 4.97 11.08 -30.99
N ARG A 46 4.37 12.25 -31.16
CA ARG A 46 4.36 13.29 -30.10
C ARG A 46 3.44 12.89 -28.95
N VAL A 47 2.30 12.27 -29.24
CA VAL A 47 1.38 11.71 -28.23
C VAL A 47 2.08 10.63 -27.40
N MET A 48 2.73 9.67 -28.05
CA MET A 48 3.53 8.65 -27.36
C MET A 48 4.67 9.24 -26.56
N GLY A 49 5.27 10.36 -27.02
CA GLY A 49 6.24 11.11 -26.23
C GLY A 49 5.70 11.55 -24.86
N ILE A 50 4.45 12.02 -24.80
CA ILE A 50 3.79 12.42 -23.54
C ILE A 50 3.54 11.21 -22.65
N VAL A 51 3.10 10.09 -23.24
CA VAL A 51 2.87 8.82 -22.51
C VAL A 51 4.18 8.28 -21.93
N TRP A 52 5.28 8.32 -22.69
CA TRP A 52 6.59 7.90 -22.20
C TRP A 52 7.13 8.81 -21.11
N GLU A 53 6.96 10.13 -21.25
CA GLU A 53 7.30 11.08 -20.20
C GLU A 53 6.49 10.81 -18.92
N LEU A 54 5.19 10.49 -19.04
CA LEU A 54 4.39 10.09 -17.89
C LEU A 54 4.90 8.79 -17.24
N LEU A 55 5.16 7.75 -18.03
CA LEU A 55 5.56 6.44 -17.52
C LEU A 55 6.98 6.45 -16.93
N PHE A 56 7.91 7.24 -17.48
CA PHE A 56 9.33 7.19 -17.11
C PHE A 56 9.77 8.35 -16.22
N GLU A 57 9.17 9.53 -16.38
CA GLU A 57 9.51 10.73 -15.61
C GLU A 57 8.49 11.02 -14.50
N LYS A 58 7.43 10.21 -14.37
CA LYS A 58 6.41 10.29 -13.30
C LYS A 58 5.80 11.70 -13.18
N THR A 59 5.45 12.31 -14.31
CA THR A 59 4.86 13.66 -14.37
C THR A 59 3.54 13.75 -13.57
N SER A 60 3.25 14.94 -13.03
CA SER A 60 2.02 15.15 -12.26
C SER A 60 0.77 15.08 -13.14
N LYS A 61 -0.41 14.88 -12.52
CA LYS A 61 -1.70 14.87 -13.22
C LYS A 61 -1.89 16.16 -14.02
N GLU A 62 -1.59 17.31 -13.42
CA GLU A 62 -1.78 18.64 -14.02
C GLU A 62 -0.85 18.84 -15.22
N GLU A 63 0.41 18.40 -15.12
CA GLU A 63 1.37 18.51 -16.21
C GLU A 63 0.97 17.61 -17.39
N PHE A 64 0.58 16.36 -17.11
CA PHE A 64 0.09 15.43 -18.13
C PHE A 64 -1.12 16.03 -18.86
N GLN A 65 -2.10 16.55 -18.13
CA GLN A 65 -3.30 17.17 -18.70
C GLN A 65 -2.97 18.40 -19.55
N ALA A 66 -2.03 19.23 -19.12
CA ALA A 66 -1.58 20.37 -19.90
C ALA A 66 -0.94 19.93 -21.23
N LYS A 67 -0.11 18.89 -21.20
CA LYS A 67 0.52 18.32 -22.41
C LYS A 67 -0.52 17.70 -23.35
N VAL A 68 -1.49 16.94 -22.83
CA VAL A 68 -2.58 16.36 -23.61
C VAL A 68 -3.43 17.45 -24.28
N LYS A 69 -3.78 18.51 -23.54
CA LYS A 69 -4.52 19.66 -24.09
C LYS A 69 -3.78 20.32 -25.26
N ASN A 70 -2.45 20.43 -25.18
CA ASN A 70 -1.65 21.04 -26.24
C ASN A 70 -1.60 20.19 -27.52
N ILE A 71 -1.72 18.86 -27.41
CA ILE A 71 -1.62 17.95 -28.55
C ILE A 71 -2.98 17.55 -29.15
N ALA A 72 -4.07 17.71 -28.39
CA ALA A 72 -5.43 17.35 -28.80
C ALA A 72 -5.84 17.96 -30.16
N GLY A 73 -5.37 19.19 -30.44
CA GLY A 73 -5.76 19.94 -31.64
C GLY A 73 -7.25 20.26 -31.60
N ASP A 74 -7.99 19.84 -32.63
CA ASP A 74 -9.45 20.04 -32.75
C ASP A 74 -10.29 18.95 -32.05
N ARG A 75 -9.65 17.95 -31.45
CA ARG A 75 -10.32 16.83 -30.77
C ARG A 75 -10.77 17.22 -29.37
N ASP A 76 -11.75 16.49 -28.84
CA ASP A 76 -12.09 16.63 -27.43
C ASP A 76 -10.92 16.17 -26.55
N VAL A 77 -10.44 17.09 -25.71
CA VAL A 77 -9.33 16.84 -24.79
C VAL A 77 -9.66 15.71 -23.83
N GLN A 78 -10.91 15.60 -23.37
CA GLN A 78 -11.31 14.56 -22.43
C GLN A 78 -11.31 13.17 -23.08
N GLU A 79 -11.74 13.08 -24.35
CA GLU A 79 -11.72 11.84 -25.13
C GLU A 79 -10.28 11.38 -25.40
N VAL A 80 -9.40 12.31 -25.78
CA VAL A 80 -7.97 12.02 -25.95
C VAL A 80 -7.36 11.57 -24.62
N GLU A 81 -7.64 12.26 -23.51
CA GLU A 81 -7.16 11.88 -22.18
C GLU A 81 -7.64 10.49 -21.78
N SER A 82 -8.94 10.19 -21.90
CA SER A 82 -9.50 8.90 -21.52
C SER A 82 -8.92 7.75 -22.33
N GLU A 83 -8.73 7.95 -23.63
CA GLU A 83 -8.26 6.89 -24.52
C GLU A 83 -6.78 6.53 -24.24
N LEU A 84 -5.94 7.56 -24.06
CA LEU A 84 -4.53 7.37 -23.69
C LEU A 84 -4.41 6.72 -22.32
N LEU A 85 -5.19 7.21 -21.34
CA LEU A 85 -5.15 6.64 -20.00
C LEU A 85 -5.65 5.20 -19.99
N LEU A 86 -6.76 4.88 -20.65
CA LEU A 86 -7.36 3.55 -20.61
C LEU A 86 -6.49 2.49 -21.29
N ARG A 87 -5.93 2.81 -22.46
CA ARG A 87 -5.23 1.82 -23.30
C ARG A 87 -3.74 1.73 -23.05
N LEU A 88 -3.08 2.86 -22.79
CA LEU A 88 -1.62 2.93 -22.74
C LEU A 88 -1.09 3.02 -21.32
N VAL A 89 -1.79 3.74 -20.44
CA VAL A 89 -1.30 4.03 -19.08
C VAL A 89 -1.89 3.06 -18.05
N TYR A 90 -3.19 2.79 -18.09
CA TYR A 90 -3.89 1.98 -17.08
C TYR A 90 -3.33 0.57 -16.94
N PRO A 91 -2.89 -0.12 -18.02
CA PRO A 91 -2.18 -1.39 -17.88
C PRO A 91 -0.94 -1.31 -16.99
N LEU A 92 -0.26 -0.17 -16.97
CA LEU A 92 0.94 0.13 -16.18
C LEU A 92 0.67 1.15 -15.06
N ALA A 93 -0.58 1.26 -14.57
CA ALA A 93 -0.98 2.28 -13.60
C ALA A 93 -0.12 2.29 -12.32
N ASP A 94 0.47 1.15 -11.96
CA ASP A 94 1.38 1.01 -10.81
C ASP A 94 2.66 1.88 -10.92
N LEU A 95 3.04 2.32 -12.13
CA LEU A 95 4.17 3.25 -12.34
C LEU A 95 3.81 4.71 -12.08
N ILE A 96 2.52 5.04 -12.06
CA ILE A 96 2.03 6.42 -12.05
C ILE A 96 1.86 6.91 -10.61
N PRO A 97 2.35 8.12 -10.27
CA PRO A 97 2.33 8.62 -8.89
C PRO A 97 0.94 9.11 -8.42
N TRP A 98 -0.08 9.03 -9.26
CA TRP A 98 -1.44 9.52 -8.99
C TRP A 98 -2.51 8.52 -9.44
N ASP A 99 -3.73 8.69 -8.92
CA ASP A 99 -4.84 7.75 -9.10
C ASP A 99 -5.42 7.78 -10.52
N VAL A 100 -4.87 6.93 -11.41
CA VAL A 100 -5.32 6.78 -12.80
C VAL A 100 -6.74 6.23 -12.88
N GLU A 101 -7.10 5.29 -11.99
CA GLU A 101 -8.44 4.67 -12.01
C GLU A 101 -9.51 5.68 -11.63
N GLY A 102 -9.28 6.42 -10.53
CA GLY A 102 -10.15 7.51 -10.13
C GLY A 102 -10.31 8.55 -11.24
N ARG A 103 -9.22 8.87 -11.97
CA ARG A 103 -9.30 9.78 -13.12
C ARG A 103 -10.13 9.21 -14.28
N LEU A 104 -9.97 7.94 -14.64
CA LEU A 104 -10.78 7.31 -15.67
C LEU A 104 -12.27 7.30 -15.32
N GLN A 105 -12.60 7.10 -14.03
CA GLN A 105 -13.97 7.21 -13.54
C GLN A 105 -14.52 8.65 -13.63
N GLU A 106 -13.69 9.67 -13.30
CA GLU A 106 -14.05 11.09 -13.50
C GLU A 106 -14.33 11.41 -14.97
N LEU A 107 -13.62 10.75 -15.89
CA LEU A 107 -13.81 10.87 -17.34
C LEU A 107 -14.99 10.05 -17.88
N GLY A 108 -15.72 9.36 -17.00
CA GLY A 108 -16.94 8.62 -17.37
C GLY A 108 -16.72 7.17 -17.80
N ILE A 109 -15.51 6.63 -17.67
CA ILE A 109 -15.23 5.23 -17.97
C ILE A 109 -15.90 4.32 -16.93
N GLN A 110 -16.63 3.33 -17.41
CA GLN A 110 -17.40 2.45 -16.56
C GLN A 110 -16.52 1.38 -15.90
N GLN A 111 -16.89 0.96 -14.69
CA GLN A 111 -16.14 -0.06 -13.95
C GLN A 111 -16.00 -1.39 -14.71
N GLY A 112 -17.02 -1.77 -15.49
CA GLY A 112 -16.96 -2.99 -16.31
C GLY A 112 -15.91 -2.91 -17.43
N GLU A 113 -15.68 -1.72 -17.97
CA GLU A 113 -14.66 -1.48 -18.98
C GLU A 113 -13.25 -1.53 -18.37
N LEU A 114 -13.05 -0.88 -17.22
CA LEU A 114 -11.80 -0.97 -16.45
C LEU A 114 -11.45 -2.42 -16.10
N GLN A 115 -12.43 -3.21 -15.69
CA GLN A 115 -12.26 -4.63 -15.39
C GLN A 115 -11.84 -5.45 -16.60
N SER A 116 -12.20 -5.04 -17.82
CA SER A 116 -11.81 -5.75 -19.03
C SER A 116 -10.34 -5.54 -19.42
N VAL A 117 -9.69 -4.50 -18.88
CA VAL A 117 -8.30 -4.18 -19.19
C VAL A 117 -7.35 -5.06 -18.40
N LYS A 118 -6.43 -5.71 -19.11
CA LYS A 118 -5.37 -6.52 -18.50
C LYS A 118 -4.31 -5.61 -17.87
N ARG A 119 -4.43 -5.36 -16.57
CA ARG A 119 -3.39 -4.74 -15.73
C ARG A 119 -2.11 -5.58 -15.72
N VAL A 120 -0.96 -4.94 -15.63
CA VAL A 120 0.33 -5.49 -15.24
C VAL A 120 0.53 -5.14 -13.78
N SER A 121 1.11 -6.06 -13.01
CA SER A 121 1.43 -5.77 -11.61
C SER A 121 2.91 -5.69 -11.44
N ILE A 122 3.32 -4.49 -11.07
CA ILE A 122 4.71 -4.13 -10.85
C ILE A 122 4.98 -4.16 -9.35
N MET A 123 3.98 -3.72 -8.59
CA MET A 123 3.95 -3.85 -7.15
C MET A 123 3.41 -5.22 -6.76
N PRO A 124 3.80 -5.76 -5.59
CA PRO A 124 3.14 -6.92 -5.01
C PRO A 124 1.63 -6.68 -4.87
N LEU A 125 0.83 -7.74 -4.90
CA LEU A 125 -0.62 -7.67 -4.71
C LEU A 125 -1.00 -8.29 -3.38
N SER A 126 -1.99 -7.70 -2.71
CA SER A 126 -2.64 -8.40 -1.61
C SER A 126 -3.44 -9.61 -2.13
N TYR A 127 -3.65 -10.61 -1.27
CA TYR A 127 -4.44 -11.78 -1.65
C TYR A 127 -5.88 -11.42 -2.06
N SER A 128 -6.49 -10.38 -1.48
CA SER A 128 -7.82 -9.93 -1.86
C SER A 128 -7.82 -9.29 -3.25
N ALA A 129 -6.82 -8.43 -3.53
CA ALA A 129 -6.66 -7.83 -4.86
C ALA A 129 -6.41 -8.89 -5.93
N ALA A 130 -5.57 -9.89 -5.61
CA ALA A 130 -5.33 -11.04 -6.48
C ALA A 130 -6.62 -11.83 -6.73
N ALA A 131 -7.42 -12.13 -5.70
CA ALA A 131 -8.68 -12.85 -5.84
C ALA A 131 -9.65 -12.16 -6.81
N ARG A 132 -9.80 -10.83 -6.68
CA ARG A 132 -10.66 -10.06 -7.59
C ARG A 132 -10.13 -10.09 -9.02
N ARG A 133 -8.83 -9.86 -9.20
CA ARG A 133 -8.20 -9.84 -10.53
C ARG A 133 -8.28 -11.18 -11.24
N ILE A 134 -7.99 -12.28 -10.54
CA ILE A 134 -8.10 -13.63 -11.10
C ILE A 134 -9.56 -13.89 -11.51
N ALA A 135 -10.52 -13.54 -10.67
CA ALA A 135 -11.93 -13.71 -10.98
C ALA A 135 -12.35 -12.89 -12.21
N THR A 136 -11.92 -11.63 -12.29
CA THR A 136 -12.16 -10.76 -13.46
C THR A 136 -11.58 -11.36 -14.75
N ASN A 137 -10.31 -11.78 -14.74
CA ASN A 137 -9.68 -12.43 -15.89
C ASN A 137 -10.39 -13.74 -16.27
N ALA A 138 -10.88 -14.47 -15.27
CA ALA A 138 -11.64 -15.68 -15.46
C ALA A 138 -13.10 -15.43 -15.87
N LYS A 139 -13.53 -14.17 -16.01
CA LYS A 139 -14.92 -13.76 -16.30
C LYS A 139 -15.92 -14.29 -15.27
N ILE A 140 -15.50 -14.35 -14.01
CA ILE A 140 -16.29 -14.79 -12.87
C ILE A 140 -16.70 -13.56 -12.06
N SER A 141 -18.01 -13.36 -11.94
CA SER A 141 -18.56 -12.27 -11.15
C SER A 141 -18.36 -12.49 -9.66
N VAL A 142 -17.53 -11.65 -9.03
CA VAL A 142 -17.25 -11.64 -7.58
C VAL A 142 -17.81 -10.37 -6.94
N PHE A 143 -19.14 -10.28 -6.87
CA PHE A 143 -19.81 -9.16 -6.18
C PHE A 143 -19.97 -9.38 -4.66
N GLN A 144 -19.87 -10.63 -4.21
CA GLN A 144 -20.07 -10.99 -2.81
C GLN A 144 -18.73 -11.04 -2.07
N GLU A 145 -18.60 -10.23 -1.01
CA GLU A 145 -17.39 -10.20 -0.17
C GLU A 145 -17.06 -11.55 0.48
N ALA A 146 -18.10 -12.34 0.82
CA ALA A 146 -17.89 -13.69 1.33
C ALA A 146 -17.18 -14.60 0.32
N LEU A 147 -17.44 -14.42 -0.98
CA LEU A 147 -16.78 -15.17 -2.05
C LEU A 147 -15.32 -14.73 -2.19
N VAL A 148 -15.06 -13.41 -2.18
CA VAL A 148 -13.70 -12.85 -2.24
C VAL A 148 -12.85 -13.36 -1.07
N LYS A 149 -13.40 -13.36 0.15
CA LYS A 149 -12.72 -13.90 1.34
C LYS A 149 -12.35 -15.38 1.17
N ARG A 150 -13.25 -16.21 0.67
CA ARG A 150 -12.95 -17.63 0.44
C ARG A 150 -11.92 -17.85 -0.67
N LEU A 151 -11.94 -17.04 -1.72
CA LEU A 151 -10.94 -17.06 -2.79
C LEU A 151 -9.57 -16.58 -2.29
N ARG A 152 -9.54 -15.57 -1.43
CA ARG A 152 -8.33 -15.10 -0.73
C ARG A 152 -7.73 -16.21 0.14
N ASP A 153 -8.55 -16.88 0.94
CA ASP A 153 -8.10 -17.98 1.79
C ASP A 153 -7.60 -19.19 0.96
N LEU A 154 -8.23 -19.43 -0.20
CA LEU A 154 -7.76 -20.40 -1.20
C LEU A 154 -6.39 -20.02 -1.75
N ILE A 155 -6.18 -18.75 -2.13
CA ILE A 155 -4.88 -18.24 -2.61
C ILE A 155 -3.81 -18.41 -1.53
N ALA A 156 -4.08 -18.00 -0.30
CA ALA A 156 -3.17 -18.19 0.83
C ALA A 156 -2.81 -19.67 1.02
N SER A 157 -3.79 -20.56 0.91
CA SER A 157 -3.59 -22.01 0.99
C SER A 157 -2.76 -22.58 -0.17
N VAL A 158 -2.84 -22.00 -1.37
CA VAL A 158 -2.03 -22.41 -2.53
C VAL A 158 -0.59 -21.90 -2.38
N ILE A 159 -0.41 -20.65 -1.98
CA ILE A 159 0.91 -20.05 -1.72
C ILE A 159 1.62 -20.79 -0.59
N GLY A 160 0.89 -21.15 0.47
CA GLY A 160 1.40 -21.97 1.57
C GLY A 160 1.64 -23.45 1.21
N GLY A 161 1.40 -23.86 -0.05
CA GLY A 161 1.63 -25.22 -0.53
C GLY A 161 0.66 -26.28 0.04
N LEU A 162 -0.38 -25.85 0.77
CA LEU A 162 -1.37 -26.72 1.39
C LEU A 162 -2.37 -27.30 0.37
N ARG A 163 -2.44 -26.72 -0.84
CA ARG A 163 -3.33 -27.15 -1.93
C ARG A 163 -2.60 -27.24 -3.26
N LYS A 164 -2.74 -28.40 -3.92
CA LYS A 164 -2.30 -28.66 -5.30
C LYS A 164 -3.40 -28.30 -6.30
N LYS A 165 -3.04 -28.16 -7.57
CA LYS A 165 -3.94 -27.77 -8.68
C LYS A 165 -5.27 -28.54 -8.69
N ASP A 166 -5.23 -29.86 -8.53
CA ASP A 166 -6.43 -30.70 -8.55
C ASP A 166 -7.36 -30.42 -7.35
N GLN A 167 -6.78 -30.14 -6.18
CA GLN A 167 -7.52 -29.79 -4.95
C GLN A 167 -8.11 -28.38 -5.03
N VAL A 168 -7.49 -27.48 -5.81
CA VAL A 168 -8.06 -26.16 -6.12
C VAL A 168 -9.32 -26.33 -6.96
N ILE A 169 -9.27 -27.10 -8.04
CA ILE A 169 -10.44 -27.38 -8.90
C ILE A 169 -11.55 -28.08 -8.10
N GLU A 170 -11.21 -29.06 -7.28
CA GLU A 170 -12.18 -29.74 -6.40
C GLU A 170 -12.86 -28.76 -5.43
N PHE A 171 -12.10 -27.87 -4.79
CA PHE A 171 -12.67 -26.87 -3.88
C PHE A 171 -13.57 -25.85 -4.58
N LEU A 172 -13.15 -25.38 -5.76
CA LEU A 172 -13.92 -24.42 -6.55
C LEU A 172 -15.25 -25.03 -7.01
N THR A 173 -15.25 -26.29 -7.45
CA THR A 173 -16.44 -26.99 -7.96
C THR A 173 -17.36 -27.54 -6.88
N ARG A 174 -16.83 -27.87 -5.70
CA ARG A 174 -17.62 -28.40 -4.58
C ARG A 174 -18.73 -27.41 -4.20
N LYS A 175 -19.91 -27.94 -3.86
CA LYS A 175 -21.08 -27.14 -3.48
C LYS A 175 -20.77 -26.23 -2.29
N GLN A 176 -21.42 -25.06 -2.26
CA GLN A 176 -21.26 -24.11 -1.16
C GLN A 176 -21.70 -24.67 0.20
N SER A 177 -22.70 -25.56 0.20
CA SER A 177 -23.18 -26.28 1.40
C SER A 177 -22.09 -27.18 2.02
N ASP A 178 -21.19 -27.68 1.18
CA ASP A 178 -20.18 -28.68 1.55
C ASP A 178 -18.80 -28.02 1.73
N GLY A 179 -18.79 -26.69 1.87
CA GLY A 179 -17.59 -25.89 2.10
C GLY A 179 -16.81 -25.50 0.84
N GLY A 180 -17.34 -25.74 -0.37
CA GLY A 180 -16.76 -25.26 -1.63
C GLY A 180 -17.32 -23.92 -2.13
N LEU A 181 -17.10 -23.61 -3.41
CA LEU A 181 -17.57 -22.36 -4.04
C LEU A 181 -18.69 -22.52 -5.07
N GLY A 182 -18.94 -23.75 -5.54
CA GLY A 182 -20.01 -24.07 -6.47
C GLY A 182 -19.81 -23.51 -7.88
N PHE A 183 -18.55 -23.34 -8.31
CA PHE A 183 -18.23 -22.94 -9.67
C PHE A 183 -18.53 -24.09 -10.64
N SER A 184 -18.91 -23.75 -11.88
CA SER A 184 -18.92 -24.75 -12.95
C SER A 184 -17.50 -25.29 -13.21
N PRO A 185 -17.36 -26.51 -13.77
CA PRO A 185 -16.05 -27.06 -14.11
C PRO A 185 -15.21 -26.11 -14.99
N GLU A 186 -15.84 -25.48 -15.97
CA GLU A 186 -15.21 -24.49 -16.87
C GLU A 186 -14.71 -23.26 -16.11
N GLN A 187 -15.53 -22.70 -15.21
CA GLN A 187 -15.12 -21.59 -14.35
C GLN A 187 -13.98 -21.97 -13.41
N ALA A 188 -14.02 -23.17 -12.83
CA ALA A 188 -12.97 -23.64 -11.94
C ALA A 188 -11.63 -23.82 -12.66
N GLU A 189 -11.65 -24.40 -13.86
CA GLU A 189 -10.47 -24.53 -14.71
C GLU A 189 -9.89 -23.16 -15.11
N GLN A 190 -10.75 -22.24 -15.55
CA GLN A 190 -10.33 -20.91 -15.96
C GLN A 190 -9.76 -20.10 -14.78
N TYR A 191 -10.41 -20.11 -13.62
CA TYR A 191 -9.90 -19.46 -12.42
C TYR A 191 -8.54 -20.05 -12.00
N THR A 192 -8.43 -21.38 -12.05
CA THR A 192 -7.17 -22.07 -11.69
C THR A 192 -6.05 -21.69 -12.66
N LYS A 193 -6.33 -21.62 -13.97
CA LYS A 193 -5.37 -21.17 -14.98
C LYS A 193 -4.87 -19.75 -14.69
N GLU A 194 -5.78 -18.81 -14.47
CA GLU A 194 -5.45 -17.41 -14.17
C GLU A 194 -4.70 -17.26 -12.84
N LEU A 195 -5.03 -18.07 -11.81
CA LEU A 195 -4.33 -18.11 -10.54
C LEU A 195 -2.85 -18.47 -10.72
N TYR A 196 -2.55 -19.56 -11.40
CA TYR A 196 -1.16 -19.98 -11.59
C TYR A 196 -0.39 -19.03 -12.52
N ALA A 197 -1.04 -18.48 -13.55
CA ALA A 197 -0.44 -17.44 -14.39
C ALA A 197 -0.09 -16.17 -13.58
N LEU A 198 -0.94 -15.79 -12.61
CA LEU A 198 -0.64 -14.66 -11.73
C LEU A 198 0.49 -14.98 -10.76
N LEU A 199 0.53 -16.19 -10.20
CA LEU A 199 1.61 -16.63 -9.29
C LEU A 199 2.99 -16.68 -9.97
N GLU A 200 3.04 -16.91 -11.29
CA GLU A 200 4.28 -16.89 -12.07
C GLU A 200 4.78 -15.46 -12.35
N THR A 201 3.88 -14.48 -12.37
CA THR A 201 4.15 -13.14 -12.90
C THR A 201 4.10 -12.03 -11.84
N SER A 202 3.55 -12.29 -10.66
CA SER A 202 3.30 -11.28 -9.64
C SER A 202 3.61 -11.79 -8.23
N THR A 203 4.28 -10.95 -7.44
CA THR A 203 4.48 -11.20 -6.01
C THR A 203 3.16 -11.02 -5.27
N LEU A 204 2.71 -12.03 -4.53
CA LEU A 204 1.49 -11.94 -3.72
C LEU A 204 1.86 -11.89 -2.23
N LEU A 205 1.26 -10.95 -1.50
CA LEU A 205 1.46 -10.75 -0.07
C LEU A 205 0.13 -10.90 0.67
N SER A 206 0.19 -11.33 1.93
CA SER A 206 -0.99 -11.23 2.80
C SER A 206 -1.38 -9.76 3.01
N GLU A 207 -2.60 -9.50 3.48
CA GLU A 207 -3.05 -8.11 3.72
C GLU A 207 -2.14 -7.37 4.71
N GLN A 208 -1.60 -8.08 5.71
CA GLN A 208 -0.69 -7.52 6.70
C GLN A 208 0.67 -7.20 6.08
N GLU A 209 1.29 -8.17 5.39
CA GLU A 209 2.58 -7.99 4.73
C GLU A 209 2.52 -6.93 3.63
N TYR A 210 1.41 -6.87 2.88
CA TYR A 210 1.20 -5.84 1.87
C TYR A 210 1.12 -4.45 2.52
N SER A 211 0.43 -4.32 3.67
CA SER A 211 0.37 -3.04 4.41
C SER A 211 1.74 -2.61 4.94
N GLU A 212 2.56 -3.54 5.41
CA GLU A 212 3.91 -3.24 5.90
C GLU A 212 4.86 -2.87 4.76
N TRP A 213 4.81 -3.65 3.67
CA TRP A 213 5.53 -3.36 2.44
C TRP A 213 5.11 -2.00 1.88
N TYR A 214 3.82 -1.66 1.84
CA TYR A 214 3.34 -0.38 1.32
C TYR A 214 3.84 0.81 2.17
N ARG A 215 3.81 0.68 3.50
CA ARG A 215 4.35 1.70 4.43
C ARG A 215 5.84 1.94 4.23
N THR A 216 6.62 0.87 4.01
CA THR A 216 8.08 0.95 3.85
C THR A 216 8.48 1.37 2.43
N ALA A 217 7.80 0.85 1.41
CA ALA A 217 8.04 1.16 0.00
C ALA A 217 7.80 2.63 -0.32
N ARG A 218 6.79 3.26 0.29
CA ARG A 218 6.50 4.70 0.09
C ARG A 218 7.57 5.61 0.71
N LEU A 219 8.15 5.19 1.84
CA LEU A 219 9.31 5.86 2.45
C LEU A 219 10.56 5.70 1.58
N SER A 220 10.72 4.56 0.89
CA SER A 220 11.87 4.32 0.02
C SER A 220 11.72 4.89 -1.38
N ASP A 221 10.52 4.98 -1.96
CA ASP A 221 10.30 5.56 -3.30
C ASP A 221 10.51 7.08 -3.29
N GLU A 222 10.26 7.75 -2.16
CA GLU A 222 10.66 9.14 -1.96
C GLU A 222 12.18 9.32 -1.86
N VAL A 223 12.93 8.27 -1.46
CA VAL A 223 14.38 8.31 -1.20
C VAL A 223 15.20 7.78 -2.38
N MET A 224 14.77 6.72 -3.06
CA MET A 224 15.50 6.08 -4.17
C MET A 224 15.55 6.94 -5.43
N TRP A 225 14.65 7.89 -5.61
CA TRP A 225 14.55 8.68 -6.85
C TRP A 225 14.79 10.18 -6.65
N LYS A 226 14.89 10.66 -5.40
CA LYS A 226 15.38 12.02 -5.09
C LYS A 226 16.90 12.15 -5.14
N GLN A 227 17.63 11.04 -5.18
CA GLN A 227 19.09 11.08 -5.01
C GLN A 227 19.87 11.51 -6.26
N ASP A 228 19.28 11.48 -7.47
CA ASP A 228 20.04 11.69 -8.72
C ASP A 228 19.60 12.92 -9.55
N THR A 229 18.68 13.77 -9.07
CA THR A 229 18.38 15.06 -9.73
C THR A 229 19.16 16.24 -9.14
N ALA A 230 20.08 16.00 -8.19
CA ALA A 230 20.85 17.04 -7.51
C ALA A 230 22.34 17.09 -7.92
N ASP A 231 22.83 16.13 -8.70
CA ASP A 231 24.27 15.93 -8.92
C ASP A 231 24.84 16.54 -10.21
N GLU A 232 24.17 17.52 -10.83
CA GLU A 232 24.77 18.28 -11.95
C GLU A 232 25.11 19.75 -11.65
N ASP A 233 24.78 20.32 -10.49
CA ASP A 233 25.14 21.72 -10.18
C ASP A 233 25.50 21.92 -8.69
N ASN A 234 26.66 21.42 -8.24
CA ASN A 234 27.48 22.05 -7.19
C ASN A 234 28.80 21.30 -6.96
N GLU A 235 29.85 21.70 -7.68
CA GLU A 235 31.21 21.45 -7.23
C GLU A 235 31.57 22.46 -6.12
N ASN A 236 32.03 21.92 -4.99
CA ASN A 236 32.64 22.55 -3.81
C ASN A 236 31.70 22.81 -2.61
N GLU A 237 31.70 21.90 -1.64
CA GLU A 237 32.20 22.19 -0.28
C GLU A 237 32.34 20.90 0.55
N ASP A 238 33.46 20.83 1.27
CA ASP A 238 33.90 19.75 2.13
C ASP A 238 32.86 19.45 3.22
N SER A 239 32.29 18.24 3.23
CA SER A 239 31.65 17.70 4.41
C SER A 239 31.94 16.20 4.53
N ASP A 240 32.59 15.84 5.63
CA ASP A 240 32.90 14.47 6.06
C ASP A 240 31.61 13.70 6.38
N VAL A 241 30.94 13.23 5.31
CA VAL A 241 29.89 12.21 5.39
C VAL A 241 30.44 10.95 4.70
N PRO A 242 30.42 9.77 5.36
CA PRO A 242 30.96 8.57 4.75
C PRO A 242 30.19 8.25 3.47
N LYS A 243 30.88 8.33 2.33
CA LYS A 243 30.38 7.94 1.00
C LYS A 243 29.94 6.48 1.03
N VAL A 244 28.64 6.24 1.22
CA VAL A 244 28.02 4.94 0.95
C VAL A 244 27.93 4.82 -0.57
N THR A 245 28.98 4.25 -1.15
CA THR A 245 29.02 3.92 -2.58
C THR A 245 28.01 2.80 -2.87
N SER A 246 27.42 2.87 -4.06
CA SER A 246 26.45 1.96 -4.70
C SER A 246 26.93 0.50 -4.87
N ALA A 247 27.97 0.09 -4.13
CA ALA A 247 28.43 -1.29 -4.01
C ALA A 247 27.70 -2.09 -2.91
N THR A 248 26.89 -1.46 -2.04
CA THR A 248 26.18 -2.16 -0.94
C THR A 248 24.76 -2.62 -1.30
N LEU A 249 24.25 -2.32 -2.50
CA LEU A 249 22.94 -2.80 -3.00
C LEU A 249 23.05 -3.97 -3.98
N ARG A 250 24.25 -4.51 -4.21
CA ARG A 250 24.35 -5.94 -4.52
C ARG A 250 24.05 -6.65 -3.22
N THR A 251 22.98 -7.43 -3.20
CA THR A 251 22.58 -8.29 -2.08
C THR A 251 23.79 -9.02 -1.49
N ASN A 252 24.46 -8.40 -0.52
CA ASN A 252 25.30 -9.13 0.39
C ASN A 252 24.31 -9.67 1.40
N LYS A 253 23.93 -10.93 1.19
CA LYS A 253 23.02 -11.67 2.03
C LYS A 253 23.75 -11.93 3.35
N GLN A 254 23.90 -10.89 4.16
CA GLN A 254 24.42 -11.00 5.51
C GLN A 254 23.34 -11.71 6.31
N TYR A 255 23.44 -13.03 6.35
CA TYR A 255 22.70 -13.83 7.32
C TYR A 255 22.98 -13.29 8.72
N GLU A 256 22.04 -13.47 9.64
CA GLU A 256 22.32 -13.26 11.06
C GLU A 256 23.58 -14.06 11.42
N PRO A 257 24.50 -13.54 12.25
CA PRO A 257 25.80 -14.17 12.49
C PRO A 257 25.68 -15.64 12.93
N VAL A 258 24.65 -15.96 13.73
CA VAL A 258 24.32 -17.32 14.17
C VAL A 258 23.88 -18.21 13.00
N LEU A 259 22.97 -17.70 12.15
CA LEU A 259 22.51 -18.41 10.96
C LEU A 259 23.63 -18.60 9.94
N GLN A 260 24.51 -17.60 9.78
CA GLN A 260 25.65 -17.66 8.87
C GLN A 260 26.63 -18.75 9.30
N SER A 261 26.96 -18.82 10.58
CA SER A 261 27.82 -19.86 11.13
C SER A 261 27.22 -21.26 10.92
N ALA A 262 25.91 -21.42 11.17
CA ALA A 262 25.22 -22.69 10.95
C ALA A 262 25.22 -23.13 9.47
N ILE A 263 25.02 -22.19 8.54
CA ILE A 263 25.08 -22.45 7.10
C ILE A 263 26.49 -22.89 6.68
N ILE A 264 27.53 -22.18 7.16
CA ILE A 264 28.93 -22.50 6.86
C ILE A 264 29.29 -23.89 7.38
N GLU A 265 28.91 -24.19 8.62
CA GLU A 265 29.14 -25.51 9.24
C GLU A 265 28.42 -26.62 8.46
N CYS A 266 27.16 -26.41 8.08
CA CYS A 266 26.39 -27.35 7.27
C CYS A 266 27.05 -27.59 5.90
N LEU A 267 27.49 -26.54 5.21
CA LEU A 267 28.21 -26.66 3.92
C LEU A 267 29.55 -27.40 4.05
N GLN A 268 30.28 -27.19 5.15
CA GLN A 268 31.52 -27.93 5.42
C GLN A 268 31.27 -29.43 5.62
N GLN A 269 30.16 -29.80 6.28
CA GLN A 269 29.77 -31.20 6.47
C GLN A 269 29.28 -31.86 5.17
N ILE A 270 28.62 -31.09 4.29
CA ILE A 270 28.21 -31.55 2.96
C ILE A 270 29.42 -31.84 2.06
N GLY A 271 30.48 -31.03 2.17
CA GLY A 271 31.70 -31.16 1.37
C GLY A 271 31.53 -30.62 -0.06
N ASP A 272 32.55 -30.83 -0.90
CA ASP A 272 32.53 -30.34 -2.28
C ASP A 272 31.64 -31.21 -3.17
N LEU A 273 30.65 -30.59 -3.80
CA LEU A 273 29.70 -31.20 -4.73
C LEU A 273 30.02 -30.86 -6.20
N SER A 274 31.12 -30.15 -6.47
CA SER A 274 31.49 -29.67 -7.82
C SER A 274 30.35 -28.89 -8.51
N LEU A 275 29.56 -28.16 -7.72
CA LEU A 275 28.49 -27.30 -8.21
C LEU A 275 29.07 -26.00 -8.77
N ASP A 276 28.43 -25.44 -9.79
CA ASP A 276 28.77 -24.10 -10.26
C ASP A 276 28.42 -23.03 -9.18
N GLU A 277 28.90 -21.80 -9.36
CA GLU A 277 28.69 -20.71 -8.40
C GLU A 277 27.19 -20.44 -8.16
N TYR A 278 26.36 -20.67 -9.18
CA TYR A 278 24.92 -20.44 -9.14
C TYR A 278 24.19 -21.49 -8.31
N LEU A 279 24.47 -22.77 -8.54
CA LEU A 279 23.91 -23.91 -7.81
C LEU A 279 24.44 -23.98 -6.38
N SER A 280 25.68 -23.55 -6.15
CA SER A 280 26.25 -23.42 -4.80
C SER A 280 25.47 -22.41 -3.96
N LYS A 281 25.20 -21.21 -4.51
CA LYS A 281 24.34 -20.20 -3.86
C LYS A 281 22.90 -20.69 -3.68
N ARG A 282 22.41 -21.53 -4.60
CA ARG A 282 21.09 -22.13 -4.50
C ARG A 282 21.02 -23.14 -3.35
N LEU A 283 22.02 -24.02 -3.21
CA LEU A 283 22.14 -24.96 -2.11
C LEU A 283 22.21 -24.22 -0.76
N GLU A 284 23.02 -23.17 -0.68
CA GLU A 284 23.10 -22.30 0.50
C GLU A 284 21.73 -21.73 0.92
N ASN A 285 20.92 -21.32 -0.07
CA ASN A 285 19.56 -20.86 0.18
C ASN A 285 18.64 -21.98 0.67
N VAL A 286 18.77 -23.18 0.13
CA VAL A 286 18.01 -24.35 0.57
C VAL A 286 18.30 -24.65 2.04
N ILE A 287 19.58 -24.71 2.41
CA ILE A 287 20.04 -24.87 3.80
C ILE A 287 19.47 -23.76 4.68
N SER A 288 19.67 -22.50 4.29
CA SER A 288 19.19 -21.33 5.04
C SER A 288 17.68 -21.36 5.31
N THR A 289 16.88 -21.77 4.33
CA THR A 289 15.42 -21.84 4.49
C THR A 289 14.98 -23.01 5.37
N ARG A 290 15.70 -24.14 5.32
CA ARG A 290 15.41 -25.27 6.19
C ARG A 290 15.78 -24.96 7.65
N LEU A 291 16.97 -24.38 7.90
CA LEU A 291 17.43 -23.97 9.23
C LEU A 291 16.51 -22.94 9.91
N ARG A 292 15.82 -22.10 9.12
CA ARG A 292 14.80 -21.16 9.60
C ARG A 292 13.39 -21.76 9.72
N ASN A 293 13.25 -23.06 9.51
CA ASN A 293 11.97 -23.79 9.52
C ASN A 293 10.93 -23.26 8.51
N VAL A 294 11.37 -22.65 7.40
CA VAL A 294 10.49 -22.16 6.32
C VAL A 294 10.12 -23.30 5.37
N ARG A 295 10.96 -24.33 5.28
CA ARG A 295 10.76 -25.54 4.47
C ARG A 295 10.82 -26.78 5.35
N ASN A 296 10.07 -27.83 4.98
CA ASN A 296 10.15 -29.14 5.63
C ASN A 296 11.14 -30.09 4.91
N ASP A 297 11.35 -31.27 5.48
CA ASP A 297 12.22 -32.33 4.98
C ASP A 297 11.84 -32.77 3.54
N ILE A 298 10.56 -33.02 3.28
CA ILE A 298 10.03 -33.44 1.97
C ILE A 298 10.28 -32.37 0.90
N GLN A 299 10.04 -31.10 1.22
CA GLN A 299 10.28 -29.97 0.32
C GLN A 299 11.78 -29.76 0.07
N THR A 300 12.60 -29.96 1.11
CA THR A 300 14.06 -29.87 0.98
C THR A 300 14.56 -30.95 0.04
N LEU A 301 14.07 -32.18 0.16
CA LEU A 301 14.40 -33.29 -0.73
C LEU A 301 13.93 -33.05 -2.18
N ASP A 302 12.72 -32.51 -2.37
CA ASP A 302 12.20 -32.16 -3.70
C ASP A 302 13.13 -31.16 -4.38
N VAL A 303 13.52 -30.08 -3.70
CA VAL A 303 14.41 -29.07 -4.29
C VAL A 303 15.80 -29.62 -4.58
N LEU A 304 16.34 -30.50 -3.73
CA LEU A 304 17.64 -31.13 -3.96
C LEU A 304 17.63 -32.04 -5.21
N THR A 305 16.56 -32.80 -5.42
CA THR A 305 16.45 -33.79 -6.52
C THR A 305 15.91 -33.21 -7.83
N ARG A 306 15.12 -32.13 -7.77
CA ARG A 306 14.45 -31.52 -8.91
C ARG A 306 15.43 -30.91 -9.91
N ASP A 307 15.04 -30.86 -11.19
CA ASP A 307 15.89 -30.35 -12.27
C ASP A 307 16.27 -28.86 -12.08
N SER A 308 17.54 -28.55 -12.32
CA SER A 308 18.14 -27.22 -12.16
C SER A 308 17.49 -26.13 -13.01
N LYS A 309 16.89 -26.48 -14.16
CA LYS A 309 16.15 -25.58 -15.04
C LYS A 309 14.78 -25.17 -14.50
N ILE A 310 14.20 -25.96 -13.59
CA ILE A 310 12.90 -25.70 -12.96
C ILE A 310 13.02 -25.38 -11.46
N GLY A 311 14.21 -24.91 -11.05
CA GLY A 311 14.46 -24.40 -9.71
C GLY A 311 15.03 -25.40 -8.69
N GLY A 312 15.39 -26.62 -9.09
CA GLY A 312 16.06 -27.60 -8.21
C GLY A 312 17.59 -27.59 -8.33
N ILE A 313 18.27 -28.63 -7.82
CA ILE A 313 19.74 -28.76 -7.83
C ILE A 313 20.21 -29.97 -8.69
N SER A 314 19.29 -30.80 -9.20
CA SER A 314 19.57 -31.99 -10.03
C SER A 314 20.50 -33.02 -9.37
N LEU A 315 20.45 -33.16 -8.04
CA LEU A 315 21.25 -34.16 -7.33
C LEU A 315 20.67 -35.56 -7.54
N SER A 316 21.53 -36.58 -7.53
CA SER A 316 21.05 -37.96 -7.48
C SER A 316 20.26 -38.20 -6.18
N LYS A 317 19.37 -39.19 -6.21
CA LYS A 317 18.52 -39.48 -5.05
C LYS A 317 19.36 -39.84 -3.82
N GLU A 318 20.43 -40.60 -4.02
CA GLU A 318 21.37 -41.00 -2.97
C GLU A 318 22.12 -39.80 -2.38
N GLU A 319 22.53 -38.83 -3.20
CA GLU A 319 23.20 -37.61 -2.75
C GLU A 319 22.24 -36.67 -2.04
N ALA A 320 21.03 -36.50 -2.56
CA ALA A 320 19.99 -35.67 -1.98
C ALA A 320 19.55 -36.19 -0.60
N ASP A 321 19.38 -37.50 -0.44
CA ASP A 321 19.05 -38.13 0.84
C ASP A 321 20.19 -37.94 1.87
N ARG A 322 21.45 -38.08 1.45
CA ARG A 322 22.62 -37.81 2.29
C ARG A 322 22.67 -36.34 2.74
N ILE A 323 22.48 -35.40 1.81
CA ILE A 323 22.53 -33.97 2.09
C ILE A 323 21.37 -33.56 3.00
N LEU A 324 20.17 -34.07 2.76
CA LEU A 324 19.02 -33.86 3.62
C LEU A 324 19.32 -34.29 5.06
N HIS A 325 19.92 -35.46 5.25
CA HIS A 325 20.27 -35.93 6.59
C HIS A 325 21.24 -34.99 7.33
N ILE A 326 22.21 -34.41 6.62
CA ILE A 326 23.15 -33.42 7.18
C ILE A 326 22.42 -32.10 7.52
N ILE A 327 21.50 -31.66 6.66
CA ILE A 327 20.70 -30.46 6.89
C ILE A 327 19.78 -30.64 8.11
N GLU A 328 19.16 -31.81 8.27
CA GLU A 328 18.30 -32.11 9.42
C GLU A 328 19.10 -32.16 10.73
N ALA A 329 20.29 -32.77 10.73
CA ALA A 329 21.17 -32.75 11.90
C ALA A 329 21.59 -31.31 12.28
N SER A 330 21.89 -30.47 11.29
CA SER A 330 22.20 -29.06 11.50
C SER A 330 20.98 -28.25 11.98
N TYR A 331 19.78 -28.60 11.50
CA TYR A 331 18.53 -28.01 11.96
C TYR A 331 18.28 -28.32 13.43
N GLU A 332 18.37 -29.59 13.85
CA GLU A 332 18.19 -29.98 15.25
C GLU A 332 19.18 -29.28 16.19
N LEU A 333 20.42 -29.05 15.72
CA LEU A 333 21.47 -28.43 16.51
C LEU A 333 21.29 -26.91 16.66
N HIS A 334 20.93 -26.19 15.59
CA HIS A 334 20.97 -24.72 15.58
C HIS A 334 19.61 -24.03 15.55
N HIS A 335 18.51 -24.74 15.25
CA HIS A 335 17.21 -24.10 15.04
C HIS A 335 16.74 -23.27 16.25
N SER A 336 16.91 -23.80 17.46
CA SER A 336 16.51 -23.11 18.69
C SER A 336 17.29 -21.80 18.89
N ASP A 337 18.59 -21.81 18.59
CA ASP A 337 19.45 -20.62 18.73
C ASP A 337 19.13 -19.57 17.67
N ILE A 338 18.84 -20.00 16.44
CA ILE A 338 18.39 -19.14 15.34
C ILE A 338 17.05 -18.50 15.70
N GLU A 339 16.09 -19.27 16.22
CA GLU A 339 14.77 -18.76 16.62
C GLU A 339 14.88 -17.74 17.77
N ASN A 340 15.73 -18.03 18.76
CA ASN A 340 15.98 -17.12 19.90
C ASN A 340 16.68 -15.83 19.47
N ALA A 341 17.64 -15.91 18.55
CA ALA A 341 18.32 -14.74 17.99
C ALA A 341 17.33 -13.83 17.22
N GLN A 342 16.45 -14.42 16.42
CA GLN A 342 15.41 -13.70 15.69
C GLN A 342 14.43 -13.00 16.65
N LYS A 343 13.92 -13.72 17.66
CA LYS A 343 13.03 -13.17 18.68
C LYS A 343 13.66 -11.99 19.43
N LYS A 344 14.93 -12.12 19.81
CA LYS A 344 15.65 -11.05 20.51
C LYS A 344 15.83 -9.81 19.65
N ARG A 345 16.14 -9.96 18.35
CA ARG A 345 16.23 -8.81 17.44
C ARG A 345 14.90 -8.10 17.25
N ILE A 346 13.81 -8.87 17.09
CA ILE A 346 12.47 -8.28 16.99
C ILE A 346 12.18 -7.43 18.24
N GLN A 347 12.45 -7.97 19.43
CA GLN A 347 12.31 -7.23 20.69
C GLN A 347 13.22 -5.99 20.77
N ASP A 348 14.50 -6.11 20.41
CA ASP A 348 15.46 -4.99 20.44
C ASP A 348 15.04 -3.87 19.47
N THR A 349 14.49 -4.22 18.30
CA THR A 349 13.98 -3.25 17.33
C THR A 349 12.70 -2.55 17.81
N GLU A 350 11.78 -3.28 18.45
CA GLU A 350 10.59 -2.70 19.06
C GLU A 350 10.94 -1.74 20.22
N ILE A 351 11.94 -2.09 21.04
CA ILE A 351 12.42 -1.26 22.14
C ILE A 351 13.08 0.01 21.59
N ALA A 352 13.94 -0.10 20.58
CA ALA A 352 14.59 1.05 19.95
C ALA A 352 13.57 1.99 19.29
N GLN A 353 12.52 1.46 18.67
CA GLN A 353 11.43 2.27 18.11
C GLN A 353 10.64 3.00 19.20
N LYS A 354 10.31 2.33 20.31
CA LYS A 354 9.62 2.96 21.45
C LYS A 354 10.45 4.08 22.05
N GLN A 355 11.75 3.87 22.25
CA GLN A 355 12.66 4.89 22.77
C GLN A 355 12.76 6.09 21.83
N LYS A 356 12.82 5.88 20.52
CA LYS A 356 12.88 6.96 19.52
C LYS A 356 11.58 7.76 19.42
N ILE A 357 10.43 7.12 19.67
CA ILE A 357 9.13 7.78 19.74
C ILE A 357 9.01 8.60 21.03
N GLU A 358 9.50 8.06 22.15
CA GLU A 358 9.47 8.75 23.44
C GLU A 358 10.43 9.94 23.48
N GLU A 359 11.62 9.81 22.90
CA GLU A 359 12.59 10.91 22.73
C GLU A 359 12.04 12.02 21.82
N ARG A 360 11.34 11.69 20.72
CA ARG A 360 10.63 12.69 19.90
C ARG A 360 9.52 13.39 20.65
N LYS A 361 8.73 12.67 21.46
CA LYS A 361 7.67 13.28 22.27
C LYS A 361 8.24 14.25 23.30
N ILE A 362 9.39 13.92 23.90
CA ILE A 362 10.08 14.81 24.85
C ILE A 362 10.59 16.05 24.11
N GLN A 363 11.28 15.89 22.98
CA GLN A 363 11.77 17.01 22.16
C GLN A 363 10.64 17.88 21.59
N GLU A 364 9.53 17.30 21.15
CA GLU A 364 8.34 18.02 20.71
C GLU A 364 7.67 18.77 21.87
N SER A 365 7.65 18.19 23.08
CA SER A 365 7.12 18.87 24.27
C SER A 365 7.99 20.03 24.74
N GLU A 366 9.32 19.91 24.63
CA GLU A 366 10.28 20.98 24.95
C GLU A 366 10.22 22.10 23.90
N ALA A 367 10.22 21.75 22.61
CA ALA A 367 10.07 22.72 21.51
C ALA A 367 8.70 23.43 21.55
N HIS A 368 7.64 22.73 21.96
CA HIS A 368 6.30 23.32 22.13
C HIS A 368 6.21 24.20 23.38
N ALA A 369 6.96 23.91 24.44
CA ALA A 369 7.06 24.75 25.63
C ALA A 369 7.84 26.05 25.35
N ASP A 370 8.93 25.98 24.58
CA ASP A 370 9.72 27.14 24.17
C ASP A 370 8.96 28.01 23.17
N TRP A 371 8.26 27.40 22.20
CA TRP A 371 7.36 28.11 21.28
C TRP A 371 6.24 28.87 22.02
N TYR A 372 5.71 28.29 23.10
CA TYR A 372 4.67 28.92 23.92
C TYR A 372 5.19 30.12 24.72
N GLN A 373 6.42 30.05 25.24
CA GLN A 373 7.03 31.18 25.95
C GLN A 373 7.38 32.35 25.01
N GLU A 374 7.82 32.06 23.78
CA GLU A 374 8.19 33.08 22.79
C GLU A 374 6.97 33.80 22.19
N LYS A 375 5.81 33.12 22.06
CA LYS A 375 4.61 33.70 21.43
C LYS A 375 3.65 34.40 22.39
N VAL A 376 3.72 34.14 23.70
CA VAL A 376 2.78 34.74 24.68
C VAL A 376 3.39 35.98 25.39
N ALA A 377 4.70 36.19 25.33
CA ALA A 377 5.36 37.33 25.97
C ALA A 377 5.61 38.52 25.01
N LYS A 378 4.55 39.32 24.77
CA LYS A 378 4.48 40.71 24.20
C LYS A 378 4.03 40.83 22.73
N PRO A 379 3.25 41.88 22.36
CA PRO A 379 3.11 43.17 23.02
C PRO A 379 1.76 43.44 23.69
N ALA A 380 1.87 44.14 24.82
CA ALA A 380 0.79 44.80 25.50
C ALA A 380 0.24 45.96 24.65
N PHE A 381 -1.06 45.96 24.40
CA PHE A 381 -1.83 47.18 24.14
C PHE A 381 -2.81 47.38 25.30
N GLN A 382 -2.64 48.50 25.99
CA GLN A 382 -3.48 48.97 27.08
C GLN A 382 -4.70 49.67 26.48
N ASN A 383 -5.91 49.29 26.92
CA ASN A 383 -7.08 50.16 26.83
C ASN A 383 -7.48 50.63 28.25
N PRO A 384 -7.77 51.94 28.41
CA PRO A 384 -8.14 52.53 29.70
C PRO A 384 -9.67 52.51 29.90
N MET A 385 -10.07 52.36 31.18
CA MET A 385 -11.43 52.53 31.74
C MET A 385 -12.48 51.52 31.22
N THR A 386 -13.26 50.83 32.05
CA THR A 386 -14.03 51.34 33.19
C THR A 386 -14.21 50.28 34.29
N THR A 387 -14.03 50.78 35.50
CA THR A 387 -14.54 50.37 36.83
C THR A 387 -15.83 49.54 36.88
N GLY A 388 -15.82 48.54 37.76
CA GLY A 388 -17.02 47.93 38.33
C GLY A 388 -16.70 46.72 39.22
N ASN A 389 -16.39 46.97 40.49
CA ASN A 389 -16.34 45.96 41.56
C ASN A 389 -17.64 45.11 41.58
N ASP A 390 -17.56 43.80 41.82
CA ASP A 390 -17.64 43.30 43.20
C ASP A 390 -17.39 41.78 43.29
N THR A 391 -16.96 41.39 44.49
CA THR A 391 -16.51 40.08 44.93
C THR A 391 -17.70 39.28 45.44
N THR A 392 -17.87 38.00 45.08
CA THR A 392 -18.33 37.00 46.06
C THR A 392 -18.04 35.54 45.67
N MET A 393 -17.44 34.82 46.62
CA MET A 393 -17.31 33.36 46.69
C MET A 393 -18.68 32.66 46.83
N ARG A 394 -18.80 31.45 46.27
CA ARG A 394 -19.21 30.20 46.97
C ARG A 394 -19.44 29.08 45.94
N GLN A 395 -18.66 28.00 46.03
CA GLN A 395 -19.00 26.72 46.70
C GLN A 395 -20.16 25.95 46.04
N THR A 396 -19.79 24.75 45.59
CA THR A 396 -20.64 23.59 45.31
C THR A 396 -21.58 23.27 46.48
N PRO A 397 -22.69 22.55 46.23
CA PRO A 397 -22.60 21.11 46.42
C PRO A 397 -23.38 20.26 45.40
N SER A 398 -22.87 19.04 45.31
CA SER A 398 -23.46 17.81 44.78
C SER A 398 -24.95 17.62 45.07
N ASN A 399 -25.68 17.06 44.10
CA ASN A 399 -26.80 16.19 44.42
C ASN A 399 -26.84 14.98 43.50
N THR A 400 -26.49 13.83 44.07
CA THR A 400 -26.75 12.48 43.58
C THR A 400 -28.25 12.19 43.55
N ALA A 401 -28.77 11.71 42.42
CA ALA A 401 -30.03 10.99 42.36
C ALA A 401 -29.81 9.62 41.69
N VAL A 402 -30.34 8.61 42.38
CA VAL A 402 -30.18 7.18 42.15
C VAL A 402 -31.03 6.69 40.96
N ARG A 403 -30.50 5.65 40.29
CA ARG A 403 -30.95 4.95 39.08
C ARG A 403 -32.38 4.39 39.14
N PRO A 404 -32.89 3.91 38.00
CA PRO A 404 -33.33 2.52 37.94
C PRO A 404 -32.63 1.72 36.83
N ASN A 405 -32.26 0.49 37.16
CA ASN A 405 -31.83 -0.54 36.22
C ASN A 405 -33.02 -0.97 35.34
N MET A 406 -32.79 -1.10 34.03
CA MET A 406 -33.53 -2.02 33.17
C MET A 406 -32.53 -2.84 32.35
N SER A 407 -32.61 -4.16 32.54
CA SER A 407 -31.87 -5.18 31.83
C SER A 407 -32.41 -5.35 30.41
N GLY A 408 -31.53 -5.75 29.49
CA GLY A 408 -31.92 -6.43 28.26
C GLY A 408 -32.03 -5.58 27.00
N ILE A 409 -30.92 -4.99 26.54
CA ILE A 409 -30.76 -4.70 25.12
C ILE A 409 -29.47 -5.39 24.68
N THR A 410 -29.62 -6.56 24.08
CA THR A 410 -28.58 -7.13 23.23
C THR A 410 -28.34 -6.12 22.12
N ALA A 411 -27.15 -5.50 22.09
CA ALA A 411 -26.78 -4.63 20.98
C ALA A 411 -26.97 -5.43 19.68
N PRO A 412 -27.75 -4.95 18.70
CA PRO A 412 -27.78 -5.61 17.41
C PRO A 412 -26.34 -5.60 16.89
N ALA A 413 -25.86 -6.75 16.43
CA ALA A 413 -24.59 -6.82 15.74
C ALA A 413 -24.66 -5.83 14.57
N MET A 414 -24.00 -4.67 14.71
CA MET A 414 -23.92 -3.67 13.64
C MET A 414 -23.41 -4.38 12.40
N GLN A 415 -24.22 -4.40 11.34
CA GLN A 415 -23.82 -4.97 10.07
C GLN A 415 -22.68 -4.10 9.50
N LEU A 416 -21.47 -4.65 9.49
CA LEU A 416 -20.21 -4.07 9.01
C LEU A 416 -20.28 -3.42 7.61
N SER A 417 -21.30 -3.71 6.81
CA SER A 417 -21.54 -3.08 5.50
C SER A 417 -21.96 -1.60 5.57
N ASP A 418 -22.40 -1.09 6.74
CA ASP A 418 -22.94 0.27 6.88
C ASP A 418 -21.87 1.36 7.13
N LEU A 419 -20.67 0.99 7.60
CA LEU A 419 -19.61 1.96 7.96
C LEU A 419 -19.15 2.84 6.80
N ILE A 420 -19.05 2.29 5.59
CA ILE A 420 -18.69 3.06 4.38
C ILE A 420 -19.80 4.06 4.04
N GLY A 421 -21.06 3.68 4.24
CA GLY A 421 -22.22 4.55 4.09
C GLY A 421 -22.20 5.69 5.11
N GLU A 422 -21.94 5.37 6.38
CA GLU A 422 -21.80 6.35 7.47
C GLU A 422 -20.71 7.39 7.17
N PHE A 423 -19.53 6.96 6.66
CA PHE A 423 -18.48 7.89 6.26
C PHE A 423 -18.91 8.82 5.14
N LYS A 424 -19.66 8.32 4.15
CA LYS A 424 -20.12 9.10 2.99
C LYS A 424 -21.10 10.20 3.38
N THR A 425 -21.94 9.97 4.39
CA THR A 425 -22.95 10.93 4.84
C THR A 425 -22.50 11.77 6.03
N LEU A 426 -21.28 11.58 6.54
CA LEU A 426 -20.83 12.23 7.76
C LEU A 426 -20.80 13.78 7.62
N ASP A 427 -21.53 14.45 8.49
CA ASP A 427 -21.55 15.90 8.62
C ASP A 427 -21.00 16.35 9.99
N ILE A 428 -20.98 17.66 10.23
CA ILE A 428 -20.47 18.20 11.50
C ILE A 428 -21.35 17.84 12.70
N GLN A 429 -22.66 17.61 12.51
CA GLN A 429 -23.55 17.28 13.61
C GLN A 429 -23.31 15.84 14.06
N GLU A 430 -23.15 14.92 13.11
CA GLU A 430 -22.73 13.55 13.39
C GLU A 430 -21.35 13.50 14.03
N PHE A 431 -20.40 14.32 13.56
CA PHE A 431 -19.09 14.45 14.19
C PHE A 431 -19.19 14.86 15.67
N ARG A 432 -20.00 15.88 15.99
CA ARG A 432 -20.29 16.33 17.37
C ARG A 432 -21.03 15.29 18.21
N ARG A 433 -21.81 14.39 17.59
CA ARG A 433 -22.49 13.28 18.28
C ARG A 433 -21.52 12.18 18.70
N LEU A 434 -20.41 11.99 17.99
CA LEU A 434 -19.43 10.97 18.34
C LEU A 434 -18.75 11.28 19.68
N SER A 435 -18.45 12.54 19.96
CA SER A 435 -17.95 13.00 21.25
C SER A 435 -18.13 14.50 21.41
N SER A 436 -18.32 14.96 22.65
CA SER A 436 -18.28 16.39 22.99
C SER A 436 -16.86 16.98 22.91
N ASP A 437 -15.84 16.13 22.95
CA ASP A 437 -14.44 16.48 22.75
C ASP A 437 -14.04 16.19 21.30
N PRO A 438 -13.67 17.22 20.49
CA PRO A 438 -13.32 17.05 19.09
C PRO A 438 -12.18 16.06 18.83
N GLU A 439 -11.16 16.00 19.69
CA GLU A 439 -10.05 15.05 19.52
C GLU A 439 -10.55 13.61 19.65
N GLN A 440 -11.36 13.34 20.68
CA GLN A 440 -11.97 12.03 20.88
C GLN A 440 -12.96 11.66 19.76
N ALA A 441 -13.66 12.63 19.18
CA ALA A 441 -14.50 12.40 18.01
C ALA A 441 -13.65 11.96 16.80
N GLY A 442 -12.52 12.63 16.57
CA GLY A 442 -11.52 12.24 15.56
C GLY A 442 -10.96 10.83 15.80
N ASP A 443 -10.61 10.49 17.03
CA ASP A 443 -10.10 9.16 17.37
C ASP A 443 -11.15 8.06 17.19
N LYS A 444 -12.42 8.32 17.52
CA LYS A 444 -13.52 7.37 17.25
C LYS A 444 -13.74 7.14 15.76
N LEU A 445 -13.61 8.18 14.93
CA LEU A 445 -13.61 8.00 13.47
C LEU A 445 -12.41 7.19 13.00
N PHE A 446 -11.22 7.45 13.53
CA PHE A 446 -10.03 6.69 13.20
C PHE A 446 -10.18 5.20 13.57
N GLN A 447 -10.78 4.88 14.72
CA GLN A 447 -11.09 3.49 15.10
C GLN A 447 -12.03 2.79 14.10
N LYS A 448 -13.00 3.52 13.52
CA LYS A 448 -13.84 2.98 12.44
C LYS A 448 -13.02 2.67 11.19
N PHE A 449 -12.04 3.52 10.83
CA PHE A 449 -11.11 3.24 9.75
C PHE A 449 -10.23 2.02 10.02
N GLU A 450 -9.69 1.89 11.24
CA GLU A 450 -8.91 0.72 11.64
C GLU A 450 -9.75 -0.57 11.63
N THR A 451 -11.05 -0.46 11.91
CA THR A 451 -11.99 -1.58 11.76
C THR A 451 -12.12 -2.00 10.29
N LEU A 452 -12.32 -1.04 9.37
CA LEU A 452 -12.33 -1.33 7.93
C LEU A 452 -10.99 -1.91 7.45
N ARG A 453 -9.87 -1.40 7.97
CA ARG A 453 -8.51 -1.87 7.69
C ARG A 453 -8.30 -3.32 8.12
N ALA A 454 -8.80 -3.68 9.31
CA ALA A 454 -8.75 -5.04 9.82
C ALA A 454 -9.59 -6.03 8.99
N GLU A 455 -10.64 -5.56 8.31
CA GLU A 455 -11.46 -6.38 7.44
C GLU A 455 -10.81 -6.64 6.07
N SER A 456 -10.39 -5.57 5.38
CA SER A 456 -9.64 -5.63 4.12
C SER A 456 -9.13 -4.25 3.72
N PHE A 457 -8.01 -4.21 3.00
CA PHE A 457 -7.50 -2.95 2.46
C PHE A 457 -8.48 -2.27 1.49
N ASP A 458 -9.21 -3.04 0.68
CA ASP A 458 -10.25 -2.50 -0.22
C ASP A 458 -11.36 -1.75 0.53
N ARG A 459 -11.76 -2.23 1.72
CA ARG A 459 -12.73 -1.53 2.55
C ARG A 459 -12.14 -0.29 3.20
N TYR A 460 -10.88 -0.33 3.59
CA TYR A 460 -10.18 0.84 4.09
C TYR A 460 -10.09 1.94 3.02
N THR A 461 -9.69 1.60 1.79
CA THR A 461 -9.62 2.56 0.68
C THR A 461 -11.00 3.06 0.26
N ALA A 462 -12.01 2.18 0.19
CA ALA A 462 -13.40 2.58 -0.03
C ALA A 462 -13.93 3.49 1.09
N GLY A 463 -13.56 3.23 2.34
CA GLY A 463 -13.85 4.10 3.48
C GLY A 463 -13.18 5.47 3.35
N ILE A 464 -11.91 5.52 2.91
CA ILE A 464 -11.20 6.79 2.66
C ILE A 464 -11.88 7.57 1.53
N ALA A 465 -12.24 6.90 0.43
CA ALA A 465 -12.97 7.52 -0.67
C ALA A 465 -14.34 8.07 -0.22
N ALA A 466 -15.08 7.29 0.58
CA ALA A 466 -16.34 7.71 1.17
C ALA A 466 -16.18 8.95 2.06
N TRP A 467 -15.19 8.94 2.98
CA TRP A 467 -14.85 10.06 3.83
C TRP A 467 -14.45 11.31 3.05
N ARG A 468 -13.60 11.17 2.01
CA ARG A 468 -13.21 12.28 1.13
C ARG A 468 -14.41 12.91 0.43
N SER A 469 -15.45 12.12 0.16
CA SER A 469 -16.68 12.57 -0.47
C SER A 469 -17.72 13.14 0.53
N SER A 470 -17.47 13.06 1.83
CA SER A 470 -18.40 13.44 2.89
C SER A 470 -18.67 14.95 2.92
N PRO A 471 -19.88 15.38 3.35
CA PRO A 471 -20.19 16.79 3.58
C PRO A 471 -19.18 17.49 4.49
N LEU A 472 -18.75 16.83 5.57
CA LEU A 472 -17.79 17.39 6.52
C LEU A 472 -16.42 17.66 5.87
N GLN A 473 -15.87 16.68 5.15
CA GLN A 473 -14.57 16.82 4.50
C GLN A 473 -14.60 17.83 3.35
N LYS A 474 -15.69 17.89 2.58
CA LYS A 474 -15.90 18.92 1.56
C LYS A 474 -15.94 20.31 2.16
N ARG A 475 -16.63 20.49 3.30
CA ARG A 475 -16.67 21.77 4.01
C ARG A 475 -15.29 22.17 4.52
N TYR A 476 -14.51 21.24 5.05
CA TYR A 476 -13.11 21.47 5.43
C TYR A 476 -12.26 21.96 4.24
N LEU A 477 -12.30 21.26 3.09
CA LEU A 477 -11.53 21.65 1.90
C LEU A 477 -11.96 23.01 1.34
N GLN A 478 -13.26 23.34 1.42
CA GLN A 478 -13.76 24.66 1.03
C GLN A 478 -13.16 25.77 1.90
N LEU A 479 -13.14 25.59 3.23
CA LEU A 479 -12.56 26.56 4.16
C LEU A 479 -11.06 26.74 3.93
N VAL A 480 -10.34 25.66 3.61
CA VAL A 480 -8.92 25.71 3.23
C VAL A 480 -8.73 26.50 1.92
N SER A 481 -9.53 26.23 0.89
CA SER A 481 -9.46 26.97 -0.38
C SER A 481 -9.75 28.47 -0.21
N GLU A 482 -10.72 28.81 0.64
CA GLU A 482 -11.06 30.20 0.95
C GLU A 482 -9.97 30.89 1.78
N SER A 483 -9.30 30.16 2.69
CA SER A 483 -8.19 30.71 3.47
C SER A 483 -7.02 31.13 2.57
N PHE A 484 -6.70 30.34 1.55
CA PHE A 484 -5.71 30.71 0.53
C PHE A 484 -6.14 31.92 -0.30
N SER A 485 -7.43 32.04 -0.61
CA SER A 485 -7.98 33.14 -1.42
C SER A 485 -8.04 34.46 -0.64
N GLU A 486 -8.33 34.42 0.65
CA GLU A 486 -8.41 35.60 1.52
C GLU A 486 -7.09 35.98 2.20
N GLY A 487 -6.05 35.14 2.09
CA GLY A 487 -4.76 35.34 2.77
C GLY A 487 -4.86 35.26 4.30
N LYS A 488 -5.84 34.50 4.80
CA LYS A 488 -6.12 34.32 6.24
C LYS A 488 -5.88 32.88 6.65
N THR A 489 -5.83 32.64 7.95
CA THR A 489 -5.76 31.26 8.47
C THR A 489 -7.11 30.56 8.33
N VAL A 490 -7.09 29.23 8.21
CA VAL A 490 -8.31 28.41 8.12
C VAL A 490 -9.19 28.61 9.37
N ALA A 491 -8.59 28.84 10.54
CA ALA A 491 -9.30 29.12 11.78
C ALA A 491 -10.07 30.44 11.73
N GLU A 492 -9.46 31.52 11.25
CA GLU A 492 -10.11 32.84 11.11
C GLU A 492 -11.26 32.81 10.09
N VAL A 493 -11.07 32.09 8.98
CA VAL A 493 -12.14 31.91 7.98
C VAL A 493 -13.28 31.09 8.58
N ALA A 494 -12.97 30.02 9.30
CA ALA A 494 -13.96 29.19 9.95
C ALA A 494 -14.76 29.96 11.01
N GLU A 495 -14.12 30.79 11.84
CA GLU A 495 -14.81 31.63 12.83
C GLU A 495 -15.76 32.65 12.19
N LYS A 496 -15.34 33.28 11.09
CA LYS A 496 -16.19 34.19 10.30
C LYS A 496 -17.43 33.48 9.77
N HIS A 497 -17.27 32.25 9.25
CA HIS A 497 -18.38 31.43 8.74
C HIS A 497 -19.25 30.85 9.85
N LEU A 498 -18.68 30.52 11.01
CA LEU A 498 -19.39 30.02 12.18
C LEU A 498 -20.41 31.02 12.72
N ALA A 499 -20.12 32.32 12.61
CA ALA A 499 -21.06 33.38 12.96
C ALA A 499 -22.31 33.43 12.05
N GLN A 500 -22.25 32.82 10.86
CA GLN A 500 -23.33 32.83 9.85
C GLN A 500 -24.00 31.46 9.71
N ASP A 501 -23.23 30.38 9.84
CA ASP A 501 -23.70 29.00 9.77
C ASP A 501 -23.20 28.19 10.99
N PRO A 502 -24.08 27.84 11.94
CA PRO A 502 -23.76 26.99 13.10
C PRO A 502 -23.24 25.59 12.73
N ASN A 503 -23.43 25.14 11.49
CA ASN A 503 -22.89 23.88 10.97
C ASN A 503 -21.47 24.03 10.37
N THR A 504 -20.82 25.17 10.57
CA THR A 504 -19.39 25.30 10.28
C THR A 504 -18.58 24.62 11.39
N PRO A 505 -17.52 23.86 11.06
CA PRO A 505 -16.60 23.31 12.07
C PRO A 505 -15.85 24.43 12.80
N THR A 506 -15.69 24.27 14.11
CA THR A 506 -14.86 25.15 14.96
C THR A 506 -13.37 24.90 14.73
N ALA A 507 -12.50 25.81 15.19
CA ALA A 507 -11.05 25.64 15.09
C ALA A 507 -10.54 24.32 15.72
N ALA A 508 -11.10 23.91 16.86
CA ALA A 508 -10.76 22.64 17.50
C ALA A 508 -11.23 21.42 16.69
N GLU A 509 -12.42 21.48 16.11
CA GLU A 509 -12.93 20.42 15.22
C GLU A 509 -12.13 20.31 13.92
N LEU A 510 -11.70 21.44 13.36
CA LEU A 510 -10.80 21.46 12.20
C LEU A 510 -9.44 20.83 12.55
N GLY A 511 -8.89 21.12 13.74
CA GLY A 511 -7.68 20.48 14.24
C GLY A 511 -7.81 18.95 14.31
N ALA A 512 -8.92 18.45 14.85
CA ALA A 512 -9.19 17.02 14.92
C ALA A 512 -9.36 16.38 13.52
N ILE A 513 -10.01 17.08 12.58
CA ILE A 513 -10.18 16.63 11.19
C ILE A 513 -8.83 16.59 10.45
N ILE A 514 -7.96 17.59 10.67
CA ILE A 514 -6.59 17.61 10.11
C ILE A 514 -5.79 16.43 10.63
N THR A 515 -5.82 16.20 11.94
CA THR A 515 -5.13 15.06 12.57
C THR A 515 -5.66 13.73 12.06
N LEU A 516 -6.97 13.59 11.91
CA LEU A 516 -7.59 12.40 11.31
C LEU A 516 -7.12 12.21 9.85
N ASN A 517 -7.15 13.26 9.04
CA ASN A 517 -6.71 13.23 7.65
C ASN A 517 -5.23 12.82 7.51
N ALA A 518 -4.38 13.30 8.41
CA ALA A 518 -2.99 12.84 8.49
C ALA A 518 -2.95 11.34 8.80
N LYS A 519 -3.63 10.87 9.85
CA LYS A 519 -3.61 9.45 10.27
C LYS A 519 -4.08 8.48 9.18
N ILE A 520 -5.07 8.85 8.36
CA ILE A 520 -5.62 7.98 7.30
C ILE A 520 -4.90 8.10 5.95
N GLN A 521 -3.97 9.04 5.81
CA GLN A 521 -3.12 9.18 4.61
C GLN A 521 -1.98 8.14 4.54
N TYR A 522 -1.83 7.28 5.57
CA TYR A 522 -0.71 6.34 5.77
C TYR A 522 -1.07 4.83 5.72
#